data_AF-A0ABC9X6R1-F1
#
_entry.id   AF-A0ABC9X6R1-F1
#
_cell.length_a   1.000
_cell.length_b   1.000
_cell.length_c   1.000
_cell.angle_alpha   90.00
_cell.angle_beta   90.00
_cell.angle_gamma   90.00
#
_symmetry.space_group_name_H-M   'P 1'
#
loop_
_entity.id
_entity.type
_entity.pdbx_description
1 polymer ?
#
loop_
_entity_poly.entity_id
_entity_poly.type
_entity_poly.pdbx_seq_one_letter_code
_entity_poly.pdbx_strand_id
1 'polypeptide(L)'
;MLGPTLFDISINDLDDGIEATLTKSADDTKLGGKVDTLEGRSILQRDLDRPEAWASQNGMKFNEDKRKVLRLGRHNPRAHW
;
A
#
# COMPACT_ATOMS: atom_id res chain seq x y z
N MET A 1 27.41 4.23 -6.38
CA MET A 1 26.19 3.49 -6.77
C MET A 1 25.02 4.46 -6.62
N LEU A 2 24.34 4.82 -7.72
CA LEU A 2 23.23 5.80 -7.70
C LEU A 2 21.84 5.16 -7.85
N GLY A 3 21.77 3.90 -8.31
CA GLY A 3 20.52 3.21 -8.60
C GLY A 3 19.51 3.21 -7.45
N PRO A 4 19.87 2.78 -6.23
CA PRO A 4 18.96 2.79 -5.08
C PRO A 4 18.44 4.18 -4.74
N THR A 5 19.31 5.19 -4.77
CA THR A 5 18.91 6.58 -4.50
C THR A 5 17.95 7.13 -5.55
N LEU A 6 18.18 6.82 -6.83
CA LEU A 6 17.26 7.20 -7.91
C LEU A 6 15.92 6.49 -7.80
N PHE A 7 15.92 5.24 -7.34
CA PHE A 7 14.69 4.50 -7.07
C PHE A 7 13.88 5.17 -5.94
N ASP A 8 14.51 5.49 -4.82
CA ASP A 8 13.85 6.17 -3.69
C ASP A 8 13.24 7.52 -4.11
N ILE A 9 13.94 8.28 -4.96
CA ILE A 9 13.42 9.52 -5.55
C ILE A 9 12.22 9.22 -6.46
N SER A 10 12.30 8.16 -7.26
CA SER A 10 11.23 7.78 -8.19
C SER A 10 9.93 7.37 -7.51
N ILE A 11 9.95 6.88 -6.26
CA ILE A 11 8.74 6.51 -5.52
C ILE A 11 8.33 7.58 -4.50
N ASN A 12 8.94 8.76 -4.54
CA ASN A 12 8.76 9.77 -3.49
C ASN A 12 7.32 10.29 -3.40
N ASP A 13 6.60 10.38 -4.52
CA ASP A 13 5.22 10.86 -4.67
C ASP A 13 4.16 9.74 -4.57
N LEU A 14 4.57 8.49 -4.34
CA LEU A 14 3.66 7.33 -4.31
C LEU A 14 2.54 7.43 -3.24
N ASP A 15 2.80 8.14 -2.15
CA ASP A 15 1.87 8.36 -1.04
C ASP A 15 1.05 9.66 -1.19
N ASP A 16 1.16 10.38 -2.30
CA ASP A 16 0.45 11.62 -2.51
C ASP A 16 -1.08 11.40 -2.47
N GLY A 17 -1.70 12.04 -1.49
CA GLY A 17 -3.13 11.98 -1.25
C GLY A 17 -3.64 10.67 -0.62
N ILE A 18 -2.75 9.79 -0.15
CA ILE A 18 -3.15 8.64 0.67
C ILE A 18 -3.46 9.12 2.09
N GLU A 19 -4.60 8.69 2.63
CA GLU A 19 -5.03 8.98 4.00
C GLU A 19 -4.59 7.88 4.99
N ALA A 20 -4.49 6.64 4.52
CA ALA A 20 -3.99 5.50 5.27
C ALA A 20 -2.46 5.57 5.51
N THR A 21 -1.95 4.76 6.42
CA THR A 21 -0.51 4.64 6.63
C THR A 21 0.10 3.85 5.49
N LEU A 22 1.01 4.46 4.74
CA LEU A 22 1.79 3.81 3.70
C LEU A 22 3.26 3.66 4.12
N THR A 23 3.86 2.51 3.83
CA THR A 23 5.31 2.26 3.97
C THR A 23 5.87 1.86 2.61
N LYS A 24 6.86 2.63 2.14
CA LYS A 24 7.53 2.45 0.84
C LYS A 24 8.85 1.72 1.00
N SER A 25 9.14 0.76 0.12
CA SER A 25 10.46 0.15 -0.04
C SER A 25 10.65 -0.28 -1.49
N ALA A 26 11.87 -0.62 -1.87
CA ALA A 26 12.19 -1.02 -3.25
C ALA A 26 11.38 -2.22 -3.75
N ASP A 27 11.15 -3.19 -2.88
CA ASP A 27 10.51 -4.45 -3.24
C ASP A 27 9.02 -4.49 -2.87
N ASP A 28 8.65 -3.86 -1.76
CA ASP A 28 7.32 -3.96 -1.18
C ASP A 28 6.74 -2.59 -0.82
N THR A 29 5.43 -2.43 -1.07
CA THR A 29 4.64 -1.31 -0.55
C THR A 29 3.55 -1.86 0.35
N LYS A 30 3.45 -1.33 1.58
CA LYS A 30 2.44 -1.76 2.56
C LYS A 30 1.52 -0.59 2.87
N LEU A 31 0.21 -0.82 2.74
CA LEU A 31 -0.82 0.14 3.10
C LEU A 31 -1.66 -0.43 4.24
N GLY A 32 -1.87 0.35 5.30
CA GLY A 32 -2.63 -0.05 6.47
C GLY A 32 -3.50 1.08 7.00
N GLY A 33 -4.72 0.74 7.42
CA GLY A 33 -5.67 1.69 7.97
C GLY A 33 -6.71 0.98 8.83
N LYS A 34 -7.48 1.78 9.58
CA LYS A 34 -8.56 1.28 10.43
C LYS A 34 -9.73 0.83 9.55
N VAL A 35 -10.26 -0.37 9.76
CA VAL A 35 -11.33 -0.98 8.94
C VAL A 35 -12.54 -1.44 9.76
N ASP A 36 -12.67 -0.91 10.97
CA ASP A 36 -13.79 -1.17 11.87
C ASP A 36 -15.09 -0.53 11.38
N THR A 37 -15.00 0.60 10.69
CA THR A 37 -16.13 1.29 10.06
C THR A 37 -16.19 1.04 8.54
N LEU A 38 -17.37 1.23 7.95
CA LEU A 38 -17.54 1.20 6.49
C LEU A 38 -16.73 2.31 5.81
N GLU A 39 -16.69 3.49 6.42
CA GLU A 39 -15.89 4.63 5.97
C GLU A 39 -14.41 4.29 5.92
N GLY A 40 -13.85 3.71 7.00
CA GLY A 40 -12.45 3.30 7.04
C GLY A 40 -12.09 2.26 5.98
N ARG A 41 -13.01 1.32 5.68
CA ARG A 41 -12.85 0.37 4.56
C ARG A 41 -12.89 1.06 3.20
N SER A 42 -13.78 2.03 3.02
CA SER A 42 -13.89 2.79 1.78
C SER A 42 -12.64 3.66 1.54
N ILE A 43 -12.13 4.31 2.58
CA ILE A 43 -10.89 5.09 2.53
C ILE A 43 -9.73 4.17 2.17
N LEU A 44 -9.58 3.03 2.87
CA LEU A 44 -8.50 2.08 2.58
C LEU A 44 -8.58 1.53 1.15
N GLN A 45 -9.78 1.24 0.64
CA GLN A 45 -9.92 0.79 -0.75
C GLN A 45 -9.52 1.87 -1.74
N ARG A 46 -10.01 3.11 -1.57
CA ARG A 46 -9.62 4.24 -2.42
C ARG A 46 -8.10 4.48 -2.39
N ASP A 47 -7.50 4.36 -1.22
CA ASP A 47 -6.06 4.50 -1.04
C ASP A 47 -5.27 3.33 -1.62
N LEU A 48 -5.84 2.13 -1.70
CA LEU A 48 -5.25 0.99 -2.42
C LEU A 48 -5.25 1.20 -3.94
N ASP A 49 -6.26 1.89 -4.48
CA ASP A 49 -6.41 2.11 -5.92
C ASP A 49 -5.41 3.17 -6.45
N ARG A 50 -4.97 4.10 -5.59
CA ARG A 50 -4.04 5.18 -5.96
C ARG A 50 -2.64 4.69 -6.36
N PRO A 51 -1.94 3.85 -5.56
CA PRO A 51 -0.66 3.27 -5.97
C PRO A 51 -0.75 2.51 -7.30
N GLU A 52 -1.86 1.80 -7.54
CA GLU A 52 -2.04 1.01 -8.76
C GLU A 52 -2.19 1.91 -10.00
N ALA A 53 -2.91 3.03 -9.86
CA ALA A 53 -2.98 4.08 -10.88
C ALA A 53 -1.63 4.79 -11.08
N TRP A 54 -0.90 5.09 -10.01
CA TRP A 54 0.44 5.67 -10.06
C TRP A 54 1.43 4.76 -10.79
N ALA A 55 1.44 3.46 -10.46
CA ALA A 55 2.33 2.48 -11.08
C ALA A 55 2.07 2.42 -12.59
N SER A 56 0.80 2.38 -13.00
CA SER A 56 0.41 2.37 -14.40
C SER A 56 0.90 3.61 -15.17
N GLN A 57 0.85 4.79 -14.55
CA GLN A 57 1.36 6.05 -15.13
C GLN A 57 2.89 6.07 -15.25
N ASN A 58 3.59 5.41 -14.32
CA ASN A 58 5.05 5.33 -14.28
C ASN A 58 5.62 4.10 -15.04
N GLY A 59 4.78 3.38 -15.81
CA GLY A 59 5.20 2.21 -16.58
C GLY A 59 5.54 0.99 -15.72
N MET A 60 5.06 0.95 -14.48
CA MET A 60 5.23 -0.14 -13.53
C MET A 60 3.94 -0.95 -13.36
N LYS A 61 4.05 -2.17 -12.85
CA LYS A 61 2.91 -3.01 -12.50
C LYS A 61 3.15 -3.72 -11.18
N PHE A 62 2.15 -3.71 -10.29
CA PHE A 62 2.18 -4.54 -9.09
C PHE A 62 2.05 -6.01 -9.44
N ASN A 63 2.76 -6.85 -8.68
CA ASN A 63 2.59 -8.29 -8.77
C ASN A 63 1.34 -8.74 -8.01
N GLU A 64 0.28 -9.04 -8.75
CA GLU A 64 -1.03 -9.48 -8.21
C GLU A 64 -0.91 -10.75 -7.37
N ASP A 65 -0.06 -11.72 -7.76
CA ASP A 65 0.12 -12.99 -7.04
C ASP A 65 0.71 -12.79 -5.64
N LYS A 66 1.56 -11.76 -5.50
CA LYS A 66 2.21 -11.37 -4.25
C LYS A 66 1.35 -10.46 -3.38
N ARG A 67 0.26 -9.86 -3.90
CA ARG A 67 -0.62 -9.00 -3.11
C ARG A 67 -1.32 -9.82 -2.04
N LYS A 68 -1.09 -9.48 -0.76
CA LYS A 68 -1.72 -10.13 0.39
C LYS A 68 -2.45 -9.11 1.25
N VAL A 69 -3.62 -9.51 1.76
CA VAL A 69 -4.38 -8.74 2.75
C VAL A 69 -4.13 -9.32 4.13
N LEU A 70 -3.59 -8.51 5.02
CA LEU A 70 -3.36 -8.88 6.41
C LEU A 70 -4.42 -8.19 7.29
N ARG A 71 -5.19 -8.98 8.06
CA ARG A 71 -6.10 -8.46 9.08
C ARG A 71 -5.40 -8.52 10.43
N LEU A 72 -5.23 -7.38 11.07
CA LEU A 72 -4.62 -7.27 12.40
C LEU A 72 -5.67 -6.93 13.45
N GLY A 73 -5.54 -7.49 14.66
CA GLY A 73 -6.38 -7.17 15.81
C GLY A 73 -7.17 -8.35 16.37
N ARG A 74 -7.83 -8.11 17.51
CA ARG A 74 -8.52 -9.13 18.33
C ARG A 74 -9.66 -9.84 17.62
N HIS A 75 -10.28 -9.20 16.64
CA HIS A 75 -11.38 -9.76 15.85
C HIS A 75 -10.91 -10.51 14.60
N ASN A 76 -9.61 -10.75 14.44
CA ASN A 76 -9.12 -11.56 13.32
C ASN A 76 -9.36 -13.05 13.63
N PRO A 77 -10.24 -13.76 12.88
CA PRO A 77 -10.51 -15.18 13.10
C PRO A 77 -9.30 -16.07 12.80
N ARG A 78 -8.25 -15.54 12.17
CA ARG A 78 -6.97 -16.21 11.88
C ARG A 78 -5.85 -15.84 12.85
N ALA A 79 -6.12 -15.02 13.86
CA ALA A 79 -5.13 -14.71 14.89
C ALA A 79 -5.04 -15.89 15.86
N HIS A 80 -3.97 -16.67 15.72
CA HIS A 80 -3.49 -17.55 16.77
C HIS A 80 -2.54 -16.72 17.63
N TRP A 81 -2.90 -16.48 18.89
CA TRP A 81 -2.08 -15.77 19.86
C TRP A 81 -1.14 -16.75 20.55
#